data_AF-A0A973SEX6-F1
#
_entry.id   AF-A0A973SEX6-F1
#
_cell.length_a   1.000
_cell.length_b   1.000
_cell.length_c   1.000
_cell.angle_alpha   90.00
_cell.angle_beta   90.00
_cell.angle_gamma   90.00
#
_symmetry.space_group_name_H-M   'P 1'
#
loop_
_entity.id
_entity.type
_entity.pdbx_description
1 polymer ?
#
loop_
_entity_poly.entity_id
_entity_poly.type
_entity_poly.pdbx_seq_one_letter_code
_entity_poly.pdbx_strand_id
1 'polypeptide(L)'
;MMELIREAMAVAEGDLPDPIALVETVADIQETAAKAAPDDEDLLEHMLASVRATPLDPARPALDLLEDLLAGIHGCALLFAEYVEVDTDDDEADDDGGEGDAAIVRAEFLDAVRAEAADRAGRLL
;
A
#
# COMPACT_ATOMS: atom_id res chain seq x y z
N MET A 1 7.06 -1.04 5.22
CA MET A 1 6.00 -0.44 4.40
C MET A 1 4.93 -1.47 4.04
N MET A 2 5.28 -2.63 3.48
CA MET A 2 4.30 -3.70 3.21
C MET A 2 3.60 -4.23 4.48
N GLU A 3 4.31 -4.27 5.62
CA GLU A 3 3.69 -4.65 6.89
C GLU A 3 2.54 -3.74 7.31
N LEU A 4 2.66 -2.41 7.12
CA LEU A 4 1.62 -1.45 7.47
C LEU A 4 0.35 -1.63 6.63
N ILE A 5 0.52 -1.93 5.35
CA ILE A 5 -0.61 -2.21 4.44
C ILE A 5 -1.27 -3.53 4.83
N ARG A 6 -0.46 -4.57 5.11
CA ARG A 6 -0.97 -5.88 5.54
C ARG A 6 -1.76 -5.78 6.84
N GLU A 7 -1.23 -5.07 7.84
CA GLU A 7 -1.93 -4.82 9.10
C GLU A 7 -3.23 -4.05 8.89
N ALA A 8 -3.22 -3.02 8.03
CA ALA A 8 -4.43 -2.26 7.72
C ALA A 8 -5.49 -3.12 7.02
N MET A 9 -5.09 -4.02 6.12
CA MET A 9 -6.00 -4.97 5.47
C MET A 9 -6.55 -5.99 6.46
N ALA A 10 -5.71 -6.56 7.33
CA ALA A 10 -6.17 -7.47 8.38
C ALA A 10 -7.21 -6.79 9.28
N VAL A 11 -6.94 -5.54 9.70
CA VAL A 11 -7.91 -4.74 10.48
C VAL A 11 -9.19 -4.44 9.70
N ALA A 12 -9.11 -4.19 8.39
CA ALA A 12 -10.29 -4.00 7.53
C ALA A 12 -11.17 -5.27 7.47
N GLU A 13 -10.54 -6.45 7.54
CA GLU A 13 -11.21 -7.76 7.57
C GLU A 13 -11.73 -8.14 8.97
N GLY A 14 -11.44 -7.33 9.99
CA GLY A 14 -11.85 -7.54 11.38
C GLY A 14 -10.84 -8.28 12.25
N ASP A 15 -9.65 -8.57 11.71
CA ASP A 15 -8.54 -9.16 12.46
C ASP A 15 -7.73 -8.08 13.17
N LEU A 16 -7.40 -8.32 14.45
CA LEU A 16 -6.54 -7.44 15.23
C LEU A 16 -5.15 -8.06 15.36
N PRO A 17 -4.11 -7.52 14.68
CA PRO A 17 -2.80 -8.18 14.58
C PRO A 17 -2.10 -8.37 15.92
N ASP A 18 -2.19 -7.35 16.79
CA ASP A 18 -1.63 -7.40 18.15
C ASP A 18 -2.64 -6.87 19.19
N PRO A 19 -3.53 -7.73 19.70
CA PRO A 19 -4.50 -7.33 20.71
C PRO A 19 -3.84 -6.99 22.05
N ILE A 20 -2.66 -7.56 22.34
CA ILE A 20 -1.98 -7.34 23.62
C ILE A 20 -1.36 -5.94 23.65
N ALA A 21 -0.65 -5.56 22.59
CA ALA A 21 -0.09 -4.21 22.48
C ALA A 21 -1.17 -3.12 22.52
N LEU A 22 -2.36 -3.39 21.95
CA LEU A 22 -3.49 -2.47 22.05
C LEU A 22 -3.99 -2.31 23.50
N VAL A 23 -4.09 -3.40 24.26
CA VAL A 23 -4.48 -3.37 25.67
C VAL A 23 -3.44 -2.61 26.51
N GLU A 24 -2.15 -2.85 26.27
CA GLU A 24 -1.06 -2.12 26.93
C GLU A 24 -1.13 -0.61 26.63
N THR A 25 -1.35 -0.24 25.36
CA THR A 25 -1.52 1.16 24.95
C THR A 25 -2.69 1.84 25.66
N VAL A 26 -3.82 1.15 25.81
CA VAL A 26 -4.99 1.65 26.53
C VAL A 26 -4.68 1.82 28.02
N ALA A 27 -3.98 0.88 28.63
CA ALA A 27 -3.57 0.96 30.03
C ALA A 27 -2.62 2.15 30.27
N ASP A 28 -1.66 2.38 29.38
CA ASP A 28 -0.74 3.52 29.43
C ASP A 28 -1.48 4.86 29.32
N ILE A 29 -2.49 4.95 28.44
CA ILE A 29 -3.36 6.13 28.32
C ILE A 29 -4.13 6.38 29.60
N GLN A 30 -4.73 5.34 30.19
CA GLN A 30 -5.46 5.45 31.45
C GLN A 30 -4.56 5.93 32.59
N GLU A 31 -3.36 5.37 32.71
CA GLU A 31 -2.37 5.79 33.70
C GLU A 31 -1.92 7.24 33.47
N THR A 32 -1.70 7.63 32.21
CA THR A 32 -1.27 8.98 31.84
C THR A 32 -2.36 10.01 32.16
N ALA A 33 -3.62 9.73 31.80
CA ALA A 33 -4.76 10.59 32.11
C ALA A 33 -4.93 10.77 33.63
N ALA A 34 -4.87 9.67 34.39
CA ALA A 34 -4.99 9.70 35.85
C ALA A 34 -3.88 10.53 36.53
N LYS A 35 -2.66 10.52 35.97
CA LYS A 35 -1.54 11.35 36.46
C LYS A 35 -1.69 12.83 36.09
N ALA A 36 -2.23 13.13 34.92
CA ALA A 36 -2.34 14.49 34.39
C ALA A 36 -3.50 15.27 35.03
N ALA A 37 -4.69 14.66 35.06
CA ALA A 37 -5.89 15.23 35.63
C ALA A 37 -6.75 14.11 36.23
N PRO A 38 -6.59 13.83 37.54
CA PRO A 38 -7.44 12.84 38.23
C PRO A 38 -8.91 13.28 38.12
N ASP A 39 -9.79 12.36 37.75
CA ASP A 39 -11.24 12.55 37.59
C ASP A 39 -11.67 13.41 36.37
N ASP A 40 -10.77 13.69 35.42
CA ASP A 40 -11.12 14.33 34.14
C ASP A 40 -11.50 13.26 33.10
N GLU A 41 -12.78 12.88 33.08
CA GLU A 41 -13.33 11.91 32.13
C GLU A 41 -13.24 12.39 30.67
N ASP A 42 -13.38 13.70 30.43
CA ASP A 42 -13.31 14.29 29.08
C ASP A 42 -11.89 14.15 28.50
N LEU A 43 -10.86 14.37 29.32
CA LEU A 43 -9.47 14.15 28.93
C LEU A 43 -9.21 12.68 28.58
N LEU A 44 -9.69 11.75 29.40
CA LEU A 44 -9.54 10.33 29.16
C LEU A 44 -10.25 9.90 27.86
N GLU A 45 -11.48 10.33 27.65
CA GLU A 45 -12.24 10.04 26.44
C GLU A 45 -11.53 10.59 25.20
N HIS A 46 -11.01 11.82 25.27
CA HIS A 46 -10.25 12.41 24.17
C HIS A 46 -8.98 11.61 23.83
N MET A 47 -8.23 11.17 24.84
CA MET A 47 -7.03 10.36 24.63
C MET A 47 -7.37 8.98 24.05
N LEU A 48 -8.42 8.31 24.55
CA LEU A 48 -8.87 7.02 24.03
C LEU A 48 -9.41 7.13 22.60
N ALA A 49 -10.08 8.23 22.25
CA ALA A 49 -10.56 8.49 20.89
C ALA A 49 -9.42 8.62 19.86
N SER A 50 -8.19 8.85 20.30
CA SER A 50 -7.00 8.88 19.42
C SER A 50 -6.39 7.51 19.14
N VAL A 51 -6.78 6.47 19.90
CA VAL A 51 -6.30 5.09 19.70
C VAL A 51 -6.79 4.56 18.36
N ARG A 52 -5.89 3.88 17.63
CA ARG A 52 -6.17 3.25 16.33
C ARG A 52 -5.65 1.81 16.37
N ALA A 53 -6.39 0.89 15.75
CA ALA A 53 -6.00 -0.51 15.63
C ALA A 53 -4.87 -0.73 14.60
N THR A 54 -4.69 0.20 13.67
CA THR A 54 -3.58 0.27 12.72
C THR A 54 -3.24 1.75 12.46
N PRO A 55 -1.98 2.10 12.12
CA PRO A 55 -1.61 3.46 11.76
C PRO A 55 -2.28 3.99 10.49
N LEU A 56 -2.71 3.12 9.57
CA LEU A 56 -3.40 3.49 8.35
C LEU A 56 -4.92 3.39 8.53
N ASP A 57 -5.69 4.19 7.79
CA ASP A 57 -7.14 3.99 7.73
C ASP A 57 -7.44 2.68 6.98
N PRO A 58 -7.98 1.64 7.64
CA PRO A 58 -8.23 0.35 7.00
C PRO A 58 -9.31 0.41 5.91
N ALA A 59 -10.23 1.38 5.98
CA ALA A 59 -11.24 1.61 4.94
C ALA A 59 -10.69 2.42 3.76
N ARG A 60 -9.51 3.02 3.92
CA ARG A 60 -8.88 3.89 2.94
C ARG A 60 -7.36 3.93 3.13
N PRO A 61 -6.64 2.82 2.87
CA PRO A 61 -5.18 2.83 2.93
C PRO A 61 -4.70 3.96 2.02
N ALA A 62 -4.01 4.94 2.62
CA ALA A 62 -3.96 6.33 2.18
C ALA A 62 -3.96 6.50 0.65
N LEU A 63 -4.83 7.37 0.13
CA LEU A 63 -4.89 7.70 -1.31
C LEU A 63 -3.49 7.99 -1.87
N ASP A 64 -2.70 8.75 -1.12
CA ASP A 64 -1.32 9.11 -1.42
C ASP A 64 -0.42 7.87 -1.59
N LEU A 65 -0.64 6.79 -0.83
CA LEU A 65 0.16 5.58 -0.91
C LEU A 65 -0.19 4.73 -2.15
N LEU A 66 -1.46 4.70 -2.52
CA LEU A 66 -1.89 4.08 -3.77
C LEU A 66 -1.39 4.91 -4.96
N GLU A 67 -1.47 6.23 -4.88
CA GLU A 67 -0.95 7.14 -5.89
C GLU A 67 0.57 7.01 -6.03
N ASP A 68 1.31 6.94 -4.91
CA ASP A 68 2.76 6.72 -4.89
C ASP A 68 3.12 5.35 -5.48
N LEU A 69 2.35 4.30 -5.14
CA LEU A 69 2.54 2.96 -5.71
C LEU A 69 2.28 2.95 -7.22
N LEU A 70 1.18 3.56 -7.67
CA LEU A 70 0.83 3.65 -9.08
C LEU A 70 1.84 4.49 -9.85
N ALA A 71 2.33 5.60 -9.26
CA ALA A 71 3.39 6.41 -9.82
C ALA A 71 4.71 5.64 -9.92
N GLY A 72 5.06 4.86 -8.89
CA GLY A 72 6.22 3.97 -8.89
C GLY A 72 6.13 2.89 -9.98
N ILE A 73 4.99 2.21 -10.08
CA ILE A 73 4.73 1.21 -11.14
C ILE A 73 4.83 1.86 -12.52
N HIS A 74 4.27 3.05 -12.69
CA HIS A 74 4.38 3.80 -13.94
C HIS A 74 5.83 4.13 -14.29
N GLY A 75 6.63 4.60 -13.32
CA GLY A 75 8.07 4.83 -13.51
C GLY A 75 8.83 3.56 -13.90
N CYS A 76 8.53 2.42 -13.28
CA CYS A 76 9.11 1.13 -13.67
C CYS A 76 8.72 0.72 -15.09
N ALA A 77 7.47 0.97 -15.52
CA ALA A 77 7.02 0.69 -16.88
C ALA A 77 7.75 1.54 -17.92
N LEU A 78 8.00 2.84 -17.61
CA LEU A 78 8.78 3.72 -18.48
C LEU A 78 10.23 3.24 -18.63
N LEU A 79 10.87 2.83 -17.53
CA LEU A 79 12.21 2.25 -17.56
C LEU A 79 12.23 0.94 -18.34
N PHE A 80 11.25 0.06 -18.13
CA PHE A 80 11.14 -1.20 -18.87
C PHE A 80 11.08 -0.95 -20.39
N ALA A 81 10.28 0.04 -20.82
CA ALA A 81 10.17 0.42 -22.22
C ALA A 81 11.48 0.98 -22.82
N GLU A 82 12.35 1.59 -22.01
CA GLU A 82 13.67 2.07 -22.46
C GLU A 82 14.67 0.91 -22.70
N TYR A 83 14.48 -0.22 -22.02
CA TYR A 83 15.41 -1.36 -22.07
C TYR A 83 14.94 -2.53 -22.93
N VAL A 84 13.66 -2.60 -23.31
CA VAL A 84 13.19 -3.56 -24.31
C VAL A 84 13.51 -3.00 -25.69
N GLU A 85 14.49 -3.60 -26.36
CA GLU A 85 14.68 -3.43 -27.80
C GLU A 85 13.43 -4.02 -28.47
N VAL A 86 12.49 -3.15 -28.87
CA VAL A 86 11.39 -3.57 -29.74
C VAL A 86 12.03 -3.88 -31.08
N ASP A 87 12.16 -5.17 -31.41
CA ASP A 87 12.55 -5.64 -32.73
C ASP A 87 11.40 -5.27 -33.67
N THR A 88 11.41 -4.03 -34.15
CA THR A 88 10.49 -3.57 -35.18
C THR A 88 10.96 -4.22 -36.48
N ASP A 89 10.48 -5.43 -36.76
CA ASP A 89 10.59 -6.03 -38.09
C ASP A 89 9.92 -5.04 -39.07
N ASP A 90 10.78 -4.37 -39.85
CA ASP A 90 10.50 -3.26 -40.74
C ASP A 90 9.75 -3.72 -42.01
N ASP A 91 8.51 -4.18 -41.85
CA ASP A 91 7.61 -4.48 -42.98
C ASP A 91 6.37 -3.57 -42.96
N GLU A 92 6.53 -2.48 -43.71
CA GLU A 92 5.53 -1.67 -44.43
C GLU A 92 4.41 -0.99 -43.63
N ALA A 93 4.64 0.32 -43.41
CA ALA A 93 3.71 1.41 -43.65
C ALA A 93 2.29 1.33 -43.02
N ASP A 94 2.18 1.83 -41.79
CA ASP A 94 1.19 2.86 -41.49
C ASP A 94 1.76 3.82 -40.42
N ASP A 95 1.58 5.11 -40.65
CA ASP A 95 1.99 6.24 -39.79
C ASP A 95 1.11 6.32 -38.53
N ASP A 96 1.04 5.20 -37.79
CA ASP A 96 0.33 4.98 -36.51
C ASP A 96 1.22 4.18 -35.51
N GLY A 97 2.51 4.00 -35.84
CA GLY A 97 3.47 3.13 -35.15
C GLY A 97 3.93 3.56 -33.75
N GLY A 98 3.28 4.55 -33.14
CA GLY A 98 3.61 4.98 -31.77
C GLY A 98 2.75 4.34 -30.68
N GLU A 99 1.47 4.09 -30.97
CA GLU A 99 0.49 3.62 -29.97
C GLU A 99 0.46 2.09 -29.87
N GLY A 100 0.68 1.38 -30.99
CA GLY A 100 0.76 -0.08 -31.05
C GLY A 100 1.94 -0.65 -30.26
N ASP A 101 3.15 -0.10 -30.48
CA ASP A 101 4.37 -0.54 -29.81
C ASP A 101 4.31 -0.27 -28.29
N ALA A 102 3.79 0.90 -27.90
CA ALA A 102 3.59 1.24 -26.49
C ALA A 102 2.60 0.29 -25.79
N ALA A 103 1.55 -0.16 -26.50
CA ALA A 103 0.59 -1.12 -25.97
C ALA A 103 1.19 -2.52 -25.80
N ILE A 104 2.03 -2.95 -26.75
CA ILE A 104 2.74 -4.24 -26.70
C ILE A 104 3.72 -4.27 -25.54
N VAL A 105 4.59 -3.27 -25.44
CA VAL A 105 5.58 -3.15 -24.35
C VAL A 105 4.89 -3.08 -22.99
N ARG A 106 3.75 -2.38 -22.90
CA ARG A 106 2.96 -2.31 -21.67
C ARG A 106 2.33 -3.66 -21.30
N ALA A 107 1.87 -4.44 -22.27
CA ALA A 107 1.36 -5.78 -22.02
C ALA A 107 2.46 -6.72 -21.51
N GLU A 108 3.64 -6.68 -22.13
CA GLU A 108 4.79 -7.48 -21.72
C GLU A 108 5.27 -7.12 -20.30
N PHE A 109 5.33 -5.82 -19.98
CA PHE A 109 5.61 -5.36 -18.61
C PHE A 109 4.61 -5.92 -17.60
N LEU A 110 3.30 -5.84 -17.89
CA LEU A 110 2.27 -6.33 -16.98
C LEU A 110 2.37 -7.84 -16.74
N ASP A 111 2.68 -8.60 -17.79
CA ASP A 111 2.83 -10.05 -17.67
C ASP A 111 4.10 -10.43 -16.88
N ALA A 112 5.21 -9.73 -17.08
CA ALA A 112 6.42 -9.89 -16.29
C ALA A 112 6.18 -9.55 -14.80
N VAL A 113 5.48 -8.44 -14.52
CA VAL A 113 5.11 -8.05 -13.15
C VAL A 113 4.22 -9.10 -12.49
N ARG A 114 3.22 -9.63 -13.21
CA ARG A 114 2.32 -10.67 -12.69
C ARG A 114 3.05 -11.98 -12.41
N ALA A 115 3.96 -12.39 -13.29
CA ALA A 115 4.76 -13.60 -13.11
C ALA A 115 5.66 -13.48 -11.86
N GLU A 116 6.36 -12.35 -11.71
CA GLU A 116 7.21 -12.10 -10.54
C GLU A 116 6.39 -12.00 -9.25
N ALA A 117 5.22 -11.36 -9.29
CA ALA A 117 4.32 -11.27 -8.15
C ALA A 117 3.79 -12.64 -7.73
N ALA A 118 3.49 -13.53 -8.68
CA ALA A 118 3.07 -14.90 -8.38
C ALA A 118 4.20 -15.72 -7.73
N ASP A 119 5.44 -15.60 -8.22
CA ASP A 119 6.61 -16.27 -7.64
C ASP A 119 6.93 -15.78 -6.23
N ARG A 120 6.75 -14.48 -5.97
CA ARG A 120 7.02 -13.85 -4.67
C ARG A 120 5.80 -13.70 -3.77
N ALA A 121 4.65 -14.27 -4.13
CA ALA A 121 3.40 -14.15 -3.37
C ALA A 121 3.55 -14.58 -1.90
N GLY A 122 4.39 -15.58 -1.62
CA GLY A 122 4.68 -16.04 -0.27
C GLY A 122 5.47 -15.06 0.61
N ARG A 123 5.95 -13.93 0.06
CA ARG A 123 6.56 -12.83 0.81
C ARG A 123 5.57 -11.70 1.12
N LEU A 124 4.37 -11.75 0.54
CA LEU A 124 3.29 -10.79 0.72
C LEU A 124 2.30 -11.22 1.82
N LEU A 125 2.27 -12.51 2.15
CA LEU A 125 1.65 -13.07 3.37
C LEU A 125 2.68 -13.19 4.51
#